data_AF-A0A5N6DDS6-F1
#
_entry.id   AF-A0A5N6DDS6-F1
#
_cell.length_a   1.000
_cell.length_b   1.000
_cell.length_c   1.000
_cell.angle_alpha   90.00
_cell.angle_beta   90.00
_cell.angle_gamma   90.00
#
_symmetry.space_group_name_H-M   'P 1'
#
loop_
_entity.id
_entity.type
_entity.pdbx_description
1 polymer ?
#
loop_
_entity_poly.entity_id
_entity_poly.type
_entity_poly.pdbx_seq_one_letter_code
_entity_poly.pdbx_strand_id
1 'polypeptide(L)'
;MLGSWGLVPRSTSVWAAVLILLCQLVPLAVALRTAPGSPCANVCNKQSTNTTGSEITCLDTDFTSTSKGSQFKQCVDCQLRSTYSDPSSGETDVDWGLYNLRYTFTSCVYGFPKSVSNISTQCTVNCQPLDRALEFDLTDPGANNFYTWCGTTTFADNLITQCEQCYNFTLTQTQDPTNGQSQVFMANFLEALRYNCHFRTPTGFAFPISPTRIFSESLLPSSTVDLINPTSTGSPGVNLALVIALPVLGFVILLCALSICCFFFIRWRRRKARKHRQSSHLHARWNDTGISTPWANYHEMYSPTMYQQGHGQHQQQQGFSFVDNDGQYRDVGYSKNLTEVTASAVATPPLNLSPDGEKQKNPEYPEYFGQDSKQKR
;
A
#
# COMPACT_ATOMS: atom_id res chain seq x y z
N MET A 1 61.43 15.64 -67.64
CA MET A 1 59.99 15.53 -67.94
C MET A 1 59.45 14.31 -67.19
N LEU A 2 58.40 14.54 -66.39
CA LEU A 2 57.28 13.66 -65.96
C LEU A 2 57.54 12.14 -65.77
N GLY A 3 57.09 11.46 -64.71
CA GLY A 3 56.02 11.82 -63.80
C GLY A 3 55.89 10.84 -62.62
N SER A 4 55.26 11.36 -61.58
CA SER A 4 54.96 10.72 -60.30
C SER A 4 53.79 9.75 -60.45
N TRP A 5 53.95 8.51 -59.98
CA TRP A 5 52.87 7.52 -59.92
C TRP A 5 52.11 7.71 -58.60
N GLY A 6 51.03 8.49 -58.66
CA GLY A 6 50.07 8.61 -57.56
C GLY A 6 49.23 7.34 -57.44
N LEU A 7 49.39 6.62 -56.34
CA LEU A 7 48.44 5.59 -55.90
C LEU A 7 47.14 6.28 -55.46
N VAL A 8 46.15 6.28 -56.34
CA VAL A 8 44.78 6.69 -56.03
C VAL A 8 44.12 5.58 -55.21
N PRO A 9 43.62 5.83 -53.99
CA PRO A 9 42.84 4.85 -53.27
C PRO A 9 41.50 4.64 -53.99
N ARG A 10 41.22 3.38 -54.33
CA ARG A 10 39.99 2.94 -54.98
C ARG A 10 38.75 3.42 -54.22
N SER A 11 37.97 4.26 -54.89
CA SER A 11 36.65 4.80 -54.50
C SER A 11 35.69 3.75 -53.89
N THR A 12 35.84 2.48 -54.22
CA THR A 12 34.99 1.37 -53.73
C THR A 12 35.08 1.12 -52.22
N SER A 13 36.17 1.52 -51.55
CA SER A 13 36.31 1.35 -50.10
C SER A 13 35.48 2.34 -49.29
N VAL A 14 35.27 3.55 -49.82
CA VAL A 14 34.51 4.61 -49.14
C VAL A 14 33.01 4.29 -49.18
N TRP A 15 32.52 3.80 -50.33
CA TRP A 15 31.12 3.37 -50.47
C TRP A 15 30.79 2.13 -49.62
N ALA A 16 31.73 1.19 -49.49
CA ALA A 16 31.56 0.03 -48.61
C ALA A 16 31.54 0.43 -47.13
N ALA A 17 32.42 1.35 -46.70
CA ALA A 17 32.43 1.87 -45.34
C ALA A 17 31.14 2.67 -45.02
N VAL A 18 30.64 3.47 -45.96
CA VAL A 18 29.40 4.23 -45.82
C VAL A 18 28.17 3.30 -45.76
N LEU A 19 28.10 2.23 -46.56
CA LEU A 19 27.03 1.23 -46.48
C LEU A 19 27.06 0.43 -45.17
N ILE A 20 28.25 0.09 -44.66
CA ILE A 20 28.39 -0.58 -43.35
C ILE A 20 27.99 0.37 -42.21
N LEU A 21 28.33 1.67 -42.31
CA LEU A 21 27.93 2.69 -41.33
C LEU A 21 26.41 2.98 -41.37
N LEU A 22 25.78 2.94 -42.54
CA LEU A 22 24.33 3.10 -42.72
C LEU A 22 23.54 1.86 -42.27
N CYS A 23 24.11 0.65 -42.36
CA CYS A 23 23.51 -0.56 -41.77
C CYS A 23 23.58 -0.60 -40.24
N GLN A 24 24.43 0.21 -39.60
CA GLN A 24 24.53 0.32 -38.14
C GLN A 24 23.51 1.32 -37.55
N LEU A 25 22.73 2.00 -38.39
CA LEU A 25 21.72 2.99 -38.02
C LEU A 25 20.29 2.46 -38.16
N VAL A 26 20.08 1.14 -38.22
CA VAL A 26 18.74 0.59 -37.98
C VAL A 26 18.57 0.63 -36.46
N PRO A 27 17.74 1.53 -35.89
CA PRO A 27 17.33 1.36 -34.51
C PRO A 27 16.75 -0.06 -34.45
N LEU A 28 17.31 -0.93 -33.60
CA LEU A 28 16.64 -2.20 -33.30
C LEU A 28 15.20 -1.81 -32.98
N ALA A 29 14.28 -2.28 -33.82
CA ALA A 29 12.87 -2.04 -33.63
C ALA A 29 12.50 -2.79 -32.36
N VAL A 30 12.59 -2.08 -31.25
CA VAL A 30 11.89 -2.32 -30.00
C VAL A 30 10.44 -2.48 -30.40
N ALA A 31 9.88 -3.68 -30.40
CA ALA A 31 8.54 -3.90 -30.88
C ALA A 31 7.74 -4.63 -29.81
N LEU A 32 6.81 -3.90 -29.22
CA LEU A 32 5.85 -4.44 -28.26
C LEU A 32 4.82 -5.26 -29.02
N ARG A 33 4.36 -6.36 -28.43
CA ARG A 33 3.39 -7.24 -29.08
C ARG A 33 2.02 -6.54 -29.18
N THR A 34 1.36 -6.70 -30.33
CA THR A 34 0.08 -6.06 -30.69
C THR A 34 -0.82 -7.05 -31.41
N ALA A 35 -2.13 -6.78 -31.44
CA ALA A 35 -3.05 -7.60 -32.23
C ALA A 35 -2.67 -7.56 -33.72
N PRO A 36 -2.77 -8.67 -34.45
CA PRO A 36 -2.57 -8.69 -35.90
C PRO A 36 -3.46 -7.64 -36.58
N GLY A 37 -2.90 -6.80 -37.46
CA GLY A 37 -3.67 -5.75 -38.16
C GLY A 37 -4.08 -4.55 -37.29
N SER A 38 -3.61 -4.48 -36.04
CA SER A 38 -3.93 -3.39 -35.10
C SER A 38 -3.55 -2.00 -35.64
N PRO A 39 -4.39 -0.97 -35.41
CA PRO A 39 -4.03 0.42 -35.67
C PRO A 39 -2.88 0.90 -34.77
N CYS A 40 -2.69 0.27 -33.60
CA CYS A 40 -1.61 0.58 -32.66
C CYS A 40 -0.26 -0.02 -33.05
N ALA A 41 -0.20 -0.88 -34.07
CA ALA A 41 1.04 -1.48 -34.55
C ALA A 41 2.10 -0.44 -34.95
N ASN A 42 1.69 0.73 -35.44
CA ASN A 42 2.65 1.80 -35.78
C ASN A 42 3.20 2.54 -34.54
N VAL A 43 2.45 2.55 -33.44
CA VAL A 43 2.85 3.20 -32.16
C VAL A 43 3.71 2.26 -31.32
N CYS A 44 3.34 0.98 -31.26
CA CYS A 44 4.05 -0.08 -30.55
C CYS A 44 5.31 -0.58 -31.27
N ASN A 45 5.54 -0.09 -32.49
CA ASN A 45 6.44 -0.60 -33.51
C ASN A 45 5.92 -1.88 -34.19
N LYS A 46 6.17 -1.93 -35.51
CA LYS A 46 5.50 -2.81 -36.48
C LYS A 46 5.38 -4.25 -36.00
N GLN A 47 4.13 -4.75 -35.87
CA GLN A 47 3.75 -6.16 -35.67
C GLN A 47 4.87 -7.01 -35.09
N SER A 48 5.31 -6.66 -33.88
CA SER A 48 6.34 -7.45 -33.21
C SER A 48 5.87 -8.88 -33.06
N THR A 49 6.80 -9.81 -33.18
CA THR A 49 6.54 -11.19 -32.79
C THR A 49 6.59 -11.37 -31.27
N ASN A 50 7.34 -10.53 -30.54
CA ASN A 50 7.52 -10.66 -29.09
C ASN A 50 7.84 -9.32 -28.41
N THR A 51 7.23 -9.08 -27.24
CA THR A 51 7.70 -8.05 -26.31
C THR A 51 9.02 -8.50 -25.71
N THR A 52 10.03 -7.62 -25.68
CA THR A 52 11.37 -7.97 -25.20
C THR A 52 11.81 -7.09 -24.03
N GLY A 53 12.69 -7.62 -23.17
CA GLY A 53 13.20 -6.87 -22.01
C GLY A 53 13.95 -5.57 -22.37
N SER A 54 14.42 -5.42 -23.60
CA SER A 54 15.05 -4.17 -24.09
C SER A 54 14.08 -2.99 -24.21
N GLU A 55 12.78 -3.26 -24.18
CA GLU A 55 11.71 -2.32 -24.54
C GLU A 55 11.02 -1.72 -23.33
N ILE A 56 11.31 -2.28 -22.17
CA ILE A 56 10.63 -1.97 -20.92
C ILE A 56 11.60 -1.29 -19.95
N THR A 57 11.02 -0.66 -18.95
CA THR A 57 11.74 -0.05 -17.85
C THR A 57 10.97 -0.30 -16.56
N CYS A 58 11.67 -0.15 -15.43
CA CYS A 58 11.17 -0.59 -14.14
C CYS A 58 11.03 0.53 -13.10
N LEU A 59 11.62 1.70 -13.37
CA LEU A 59 11.48 2.89 -12.55
C LEU A 59 10.40 3.80 -13.12
N ASP A 60 9.60 4.41 -12.25
CA ASP A 60 8.49 5.28 -12.64
C ASP A 60 8.99 6.46 -13.51
N THR A 61 10.12 7.04 -13.13
CA THR A 61 10.76 8.16 -13.82
C THR A 61 11.14 7.81 -15.26
N ASP A 62 11.63 6.58 -15.48
CA ASP A 62 12.10 6.12 -16.79
C ASP A 62 11.01 5.98 -17.84
N PHE A 63 9.75 5.78 -17.43
CA PHE A 63 8.60 5.75 -18.34
C PHE A 63 8.35 7.09 -19.04
N THR A 64 8.94 8.18 -18.53
CA THR A 64 8.82 9.51 -19.14
C THR A 64 10.17 10.06 -19.58
N SER A 65 11.25 9.79 -18.85
CA SER A 65 12.58 10.32 -19.13
C SER A 65 13.33 9.57 -20.23
N THR A 66 13.02 8.28 -20.45
CA THR A 66 13.71 7.45 -21.44
C THR A 66 12.88 7.26 -22.71
N SER A 67 13.56 7.11 -23.86
CA SER A 67 12.90 6.84 -25.13
C SER A 67 12.11 5.53 -25.11
N LYS A 68 12.70 4.45 -24.57
CA LYS A 68 12.03 3.15 -24.43
C LYS A 68 10.79 3.20 -23.53
N GLY A 69 10.90 3.88 -22.38
CA GLY A 69 9.79 4.01 -21.43
C GLY A 69 8.64 4.84 -22.00
N SER A 70 8.97 5.94 -22.70
CA SER A 70 7.96 6.75 -23.39
C SER A 70 7.28 5.99 -24.53
N GLN A 71 8.03 5.21 -25.31
CA GLN A 71 7.46 4.33 -26.36
C GLN A 71 6.55 3.25 -25.77
N PHE A 72 6.98 2.60 -24.69
CA PHE A 72 6.15 1.64 -23.96
C PHE A 72 4.83 2.27 -23.50
N LYS A 73 4.92 3.44 -22.86
CA LYS A 73 3.76 4.19 -22.38
C LYS A 73 2.81 4.54 -23.53
N GLN A 74 3.33 5.04 -24.66
CA GLN A 74 2.52 5.38 -25.84
C GLN A 74 1.85 4.15 -26.48
N CYS A 75 2.57 3.02 -26.53
CA CYS A 75 2.03 1.77 -27.04
C CYS A 75 0.86 1.25 -26.19
N VAL A 76 1.09 1.08 -24.89
CA VAL A 76 0.06 0.61 -23.95
C VAL A 76 -1.11 1.59 -23.92
N ASP A 77 -0.84 2.90 -24.01
CA ASP A 77 -1.87 3.92 -24.09
C ASP A 77 -2.78 3.76 -25.33
N CYS A 78 -2.19 3.53 -26.51
CA CYS A 78 -2.93 3.24 -27.73
C CYS A 78 -3.75 1.95 -27.57
N GLN A 79 -3.11 0.88 -27.11
CA GLN A 79 -3.71 -0.46 -26.99
C GLN A 79 -4.92 -0.47 -26.06
N LEU A 80 -4.79 0.10 -24.86
CA LEU A 80 -5.87 0.13 -23.87
C LEU A 80 -7.02 1.06 -24.27
N ARG A 81 -6.79 2.03 -25.16
CA ARG A 81 -7.87 2.89 -25.71
C ARG A 81 -8.50 2.37 -26.99
N SER A 82 -7.84 1.43 -27.65
CA SER A 82 -8.30 0.87 -28.92
C SER A 82 -9.51 -0.04 -28.69
N THR A 83 -10.45 0.01 -29.62
CA THR A 83 -11.59 -0.91 -29.72
C THR A 83 -11.33 -2.02 -30.73
N TYR A 84 -10.10 -2.15 -31.21
CA TYR A 84 -9.75 -3.10 -32.24
C TYR A 84 -9.73 -4.54 -31.71
N SER A 85 -10.28 -5.43 -32.52
CA SER A 85 -10.21 -6.88 -32.34
C SER A 85 -9.95 -7.53 -33.69
N ASP A 86 -9.01 -8.46 -33.74
CA ASP A 86 -8.78 -9.28 -34.92
C ASP A 86 -9.84 -10.39 -35.00
N PRO A 87 -10.71 -10.40 -36.03
CA PRO A 87 -11.74 -11.42 -36.17
C PRO A 87 -11.20 -12.83 -36.42
N SER A 88 -9.93 -12.97 -36.86
CA SER A 88 -9.36 -14.27 -37.22
C SER A 88 -8.74 -15.01 -36.02
N SER A 89 -7.97 -14.32 -35.19
CA SER A 89 -7.38 -14.88 -33.97
C SER A 89 -8.25 -14.71 -32.72
N GLY A 90 -9.17 -13.74 -32.72
CA GLY A 90 -9.91 -13.33 -31.52
C GLY A 90 -9.10 -12.47 -30.56
N GLU A 91 -7.88 -12.07 -30.93
CA GLU A 91 -7.03 -11.20 -30.11
C GLU A 91 -7.50 -9.74 -30.17
N THR A 92 -7.39 -9.04 -29.06
CA THR A 92 -7.76 -7.63 -28.96
C THR A 92 -6.54 -6.77 -28.59
N ASP A 93 -6.59 -5.48 -28.95
CA ASP A 93 -5.56 -4.55 -28.51
C ASP A 93 -5.51 -4.41 -27.00
N VAL A 94 -6.66 -4.45 -26.32
CA VAL A 94 -6.74 -4.38 -24.86
C VAL A 94 -6.01 -5.57 -24.22
N ASP A 95 -6.16 -6.78 -24.76
CA ASP A 95 -5.47 -7.98 -24.24
C ASP A 95 -3.95 -7.86 -24.38
N TRP A 96 -3.49 -7.35 -25.52
CA TRP A 96 -2.07 -7.09 -25.72
C TRP A 96 -1.53 -5.96 -24.84
N GLY A 97 -2.32 -4.92 -24.59
CA GLY A 97 -1.98 -3.85 -23.65
C GLY A 97 -1.80 -4.37 -22.22
N LEU A 98 -2.74 -5.19 -21.74
CA LEU A 98 -2.66 -5.83 -20.43
C LEU A 98 -1.51 -6.86 -20.36
N TYR A 99 -1.29 -7.63 -21.43
CA TYR A 99 -0.13 -8.52 -21.54
C TYR A 99 1.18 -7.74 -21.42
N ASN A 100 1.32 -6.59 -22.08
CA ASN A 100 2.52 -5.76 -22.01
C ASN A 100 2.77 -5.23 -20.58
N LEU A 101 1.71 -4.88 -19.84
CA LEU A 101 1.80 -4.54 -18.42
C LEU A 101 2.27 -5.73 -17.57
N ARG A 102 1.68 -6.91 -17.77
CA ARG A 102 2.06 -8.16 -17.09
C ARG A 102 3.51 -8.56 -17.37
N TYR A 103 3.92 -8.50 -18.62
CA TYR A 103 5.28 -8.80 -19.05
C TYR A 103 6.29 -7.84 -18.41
N THR A 104 5.95 -6.55 -18.34
CA THR A 104 6.79 -5.55 -17.69
C THR A 104 6.92 -5.81 -16.20
N PHE A 105 5.79 -6.05 -15.52
CA PHE A 105 5.78 -6.36 -14.09
C PHE A 105 6.67 -7.56 -13.78
N THR A 106 6.45 -8.70 -14.44
CA THR A 106 7.23 -9.93 -14.19
C THR A 106 8.71 -9.77 -14.51
N SER A 107 9.06 -9.05 -15.57
CA SER A 107 10.45 -8.80 -15.94
C SER A 107 11.16 -7.86 -14.96
N CYS A 108 10.43 -6.93 -14.35
CA CYS A 108 10.95 -5.98 -13.37
C CYS A 108 11.01 -6.54 -11.95
N VAL A 109 10.01 -7.34 -11.55
CA VAL A 109 9.86 -7.84 -10.18
C VAL A 109 10.56 -9.19 -10.02
N TYR A 110 10.35 -10.13 -10.95
CA TYR A 110 10.88 -11.50 -10.86
C TYR A 110 12.08 -11.74 -11.77
N GLY A 111 12.32 -10.86 -12.73
CA GLY A 111 13.37 -11.05 -13.74
C GLY A 111 13.00 -12.09 -14.80
N PHE A 112 11.71 -12.40 -14.97
CA PHE A 112 11.20 -13.38 -15.93
C PHE A 112 10.30 -12.70 -16.99
N PRO A 113 10.40 -13.05 -18.28
CA PRO A 113 11.31 -14.04 -18.87
C PRO A 113 12.72 -13.49 -19.08
N LYS A 114 12.92 -12.19 -18.88
CA LYS A 114 14.23 -11.54 -18.95
C LYS A 114 14.33 -10.45 -17.90
N SER A 115 15.38 -10.50 -17.09
CA SER A 115 15.70 -9.41 -16.16
C SER A 115 16.11 -8.15 -16.92
N VAL A 116 15.47 -7.03 -16.58
CA VAL A 116 15.69 -5.74 -17.24
C VAL A 116 16.48 -4.77 -16.38
N SER A 117 16.43 -4.94 -15.07
CA SER A 117 17.16 -4.10 -14.14
C SER A 117 17.42 -4.84 -12.84
N ASN A 118 18.56 -4.57 -12.21
CA ASN A 118 18.91 -5.10 -10.89
C ASN A 118 18.43 -4.14 -9.81
N ILE A 119 17.12 -3.84 -9.79
CA ILE A 119 16.54 -3.00 -8.74
C ILE A 119 16.27 -3.90 -7.54
N SER A 120 16.99 -3.63 -6.45
CA SER A 120 16.83 -4.36 -5.20
C SER A 120 15.75 -3.68 -4.36
N THR A 121 14.52 -4.19 -4.44
CA THR A 121 13.42 -3.80 -3.54
C THR A 121 13.04 -4.95 -2.62
N GLN A 122 12.69 -4.64 -1.38
CA GLN A 122 12.12 -5.63 -0.44
C GLN A 122 10.76 -6.16 -0.92
N CYS A 123 10.11 -5.44 -1.85
CA CYS A 123 8.80 -5.80 -2.38
C CYS A 123 8.79 -7.05 -3.27
N THR A 124 9.91 -7.41 -3.88
CA THR A 124 10.00 -8.65 -4.67
C THR A 124 9.56 -9.87 -3.84
N VAL A 125 9.97 -9.93 -2.56
CA VAL A 125 9.59 -11.03 -1.66
C VAL A 125 8.10 -11.00 -1.34
N ASN A 126 7.53 -9.81 -1.08
CA ASN A 126 6.10 -9.66 -0.80
C ASN A 126 5.22 -10.03 -2.01
N CYS A 127 5.73 -9.82 -3.22
CA CYS A 127 5.02 -10.15 -4.45
C CYS A 127 5.25 -11.60 -4.91
N GLN A 128 6.29 -12.27 -4.42
CA GLN A 128 6.67 -13.62 -4.84
C GLN A 128 5.53 -14.63 -4.92
N PRO A 129 4.53 -14.67 -4.00
CA PRO A 129 3.41 -15.60 -4.12
C PRO A 129 2.59 -15.49 -5.42
N LEU A 130 2.73 -14.38 -6.17
CA LEU A 130 2.05 -14.12 -7.43
C LEU A 130 2.81 -14.64 -8.66
N ASP A 131 4.06 -15.09 -8.51
CA ASP A 131 4.95 -15.50 -9.60
C ASP A 131 4.29 -16.56 -10.52
N ARG A 132 3.75 -17.64 -9.96
CA ARG A 132 3.15 -18.76 -10.70
C ARG A 132 2.00 -18.33 -11.58
N ALA A 133 1.17 -17.40 -11.11
CA ALA A 133 0.08 -16.87 -11.90
C ALA A 133 0.58 -15.90 -12.97
N LEU A 134 1.47 -14.99 -12.61
CA LEU A 134 1.91 -13.92 -13.49
C LEU A 134 2.91 -14.39 -14.56
N GLU A 135 3.60 -15.51 -14.37
CA GLU A 135 4.51 -16.12 -15.34
C GLU A 135 3.83 -17.14 -16.27
N PHE A 136 2.62 -17.60 -15.94
CA PHE A 136 1.88 -18.61 -16.69
C PHE A 136 1.69 -18.25 -18.17
N ASP A 137 2.20 -19.08 -19.09
CA ASP A 137 2.16 -18.85 -20.54
C ASP A 137 2.67 -17.48 -21.00
N LEU A 138 3.52 -16.82 -20.21
CA LEU A 138 4.02 -15.48 -20.54
C LEU A 138 4.96 -15.50 -21.76
N THR A 139 5.60 -16.63 -22.06
CA THR A 139 6.48 -16.79 -23.23
C THR A 139 5.78 -17.33 -24.48
N ASP A 140 4.55 -17.82 -24.33
CA ASP A 140 3.72 -18.30 -25.44
C ASP A 140 2.28 -17.75 -25.32
N PRO A 141 2.11 -16.41 -25.38
CA PRO A 141 0.80 -15.79 -25.22
C PRO A 141 -0.05 -15.96 -26.48
N GLY A 142 -1.37 -16.07 -26.29
CA GLY A 142 -2.37 -16.05 -27.34
C GLY A 142 -3.80 -15.89 -26.80
N ALA A 143 -4.76 -15.74 -27.71
CA ALA A 143 -6.17 -15.50 -27.38
C ALA A 143 -6.77 -16.45 -26.33
N ASN A 144 -6.26 -17.69 -26.25
CA ASN A 144 -6.77 -18.72 -25.36
C ASN A 144 -6.21 -18.66 -23.93
N ASN A 145 -5.09 -17.96 -23.68
CA ASN A 145 -4.37 -18.00 -22.40
C ASN A 145 -4.16 -16.63 -21.74
N PHE A 146 -4.69 -15.55 -22.31
CA PHE A 146 -4.59 -14.21 -21.69
C PHE A 146 -5.12 -14.13 -20.25
N TYR A 147 -6.02 -15.04 -19.85
CA TYR A 147 -6.69 -14.98 -18.54
C TYR A 147 -6.75 -16.33 -17.81
N THR A 148 -6.09 -17.37 -18.31
CA THR A 148 -6.14 -18.72 -17.70
C THR A 148 -5.58 -18.77 -16.27
N TRP A 149 -4.79 -17.76 -15.91
CA TRP A 149 -4.20 -17.56 -14.58
C TRP A 149 -5.08 -16.71 -13.65
N CYS A 150 -6.12 -16.04 -14.17
CA CYS A 150 -7.10 -15.34 -13.35
C CYS A 150 -7.88 -16.33 -12.49
N GLY A 151 -8.12 -15.98 -11.22
CA GLY A 151 -8.87 -16.84 -10.29
C GLY A 151 -8.09 -18.03 -9.72
N THR A 152 -6.80 -18.17 -10.05
CA THR A 152 -5.91 -19.11 -9.37
C THR A 152 -5.67 -18.67 -7.92
N THR A 153 -5.38 -19.61 -7.02
CA THR A 153 -5.04 -19.27 -5.62
C THR A 153 -3.75 -18.46 -5.51
N THR A 154 -2.88 -18.55 -6.52
CA THR A 154 -1.65 -17.77 -6.67
C THR A 154 -1.90 -16.38 -7.27
N PHE A 155 -3.15 -16.03 -7.63
CA PHE A 155 -3.55 -14.68 -8.02
C PHE A 155 -4.72 -14.18 -7.16
N ALA A 156 -4.64 -14.42 -5.85
CA ALA A 156 -5.68 -14.02 -4.91
C ALA A 156 -5.57 -12.53 -4.53
N ASP A 157 -6.73 -11.89 -4.37
CA ASP A 157 -6.86 -10.47 -4.02
C ASP A 157 -6.01 -10.02 -2.82
N ASN A 158 -5.93 -10.84 -1.77
CA ASN A 158 -5.14 -10.53 -0.59
C ASN A 158 -3.63 -10.54 -0.86
N LEU A 159 -3.15 -11.37 -1.78
CA LEU A 159 -1.75 -11.42 -2.19
C LEU A 159 -1.41 -10.21 -3.07
N ILE A 160 -2.34 -9.85 -3.97
CA ILE A 160 -2.24 -8.66 -4.82
C ILE A 160 -2.15 -7.40 -3.96
N THR A 161 -3.06 -7.21 -3.01
CA THR A 161 -3.06 -6.04 -2.12
C THR A 161 -1.80 -5.95 -1.26
N GLN A 162 -1.24 -7.07 -0.80
CA GLN A 162 0.05 -7.05 -0.07
C GLN A 162 1.21 -6.58 -0.96
N CYS A 163 1.25 -7.04 -2.21
CA CYS A 163 2.25 -6.64 -3.19
C CYS A 163 2.12 -5.15 -3.55
N GLU A 164 0.90 -4.68 -3.86
CA GLU A 164 0.59 -3.30 -4.20
C GLU A 164 0.96 -2.33 -3.07
N GLN A 165 0.62 -2.67 -1.83
CA GLN A 165 0.96 -1.86 -0.66
C GLN A 165 2.47 -1.69 -0.52
N CYS A 166 3.26 -2.75 -0.75
CA CYS A 166 4.71 -2.64 -0.69
C CYS A 166 5.23 -1.67 -1.77
N TYR A 167 4.81 -1.85 -3.03
CA TYR A 167 5.24 -0.98 -4.11
C TYR A 167 4.80 0.47 -3.93
N ASN A 168 3.64 0.72 -3.32
CA ASN A 168 3.18 2.06 -2.96
C ASN A 168 4.15 2.79 -2.01
N PHE A 169 4.80 2.06 -1.08
CA PHE A 169 5.79 2.65 -0.16
C PHE A 169 7.13 3.00 -0.83
N THR A 170 7.39 2.53 -2.06
CA THR A 170 8.63 2.84 -2.78
C THR A 170 8.80 4.34 -3.06
N LEU A 171 7.71 5.11 -3.15
CA LEU A 171 7.78 6.59 -3.21
C LEU A 171 8.48 7.20 -2.00
N THR A 172 8.28 6.62 -0.82
CA THR A 172 8.76 7.16 0.45
C THR A 172 10.11 6.58 0.88
N GLN A 173 10.56 5.50 0.23
CA GLN A 173 11.81 4.81 0.53
C GLN A 173 13.05 5.45 -0.12
N THR A 174 12.86 6.48 -0.94
CA THR A 174 13.94 7.21 -1.60
C THR A 174 14.65 8.13 -0.60
N GLN A 175 15.64 7.58 0.09
CA GLN A 175 16.56 8.38 0.93
C GLN A 175 17.52 9.25 0.10
N ASP A 176 17.60 9.01 -1.21
CA ASP A 176 18.38 9.80 -2.16
C ASP A 176 17.45 10.59 -3.10
N PRO A 177 17.33 11.92 -2.94
CA PRO A 177 16.51 12.77 -3.83
C PRO A 177 17.08 12.86 -5.26
N THR A 178 18.27 12.33 -5.53
CA THR A 178 18.91 12.35 -6.85
C THR A 178 18.76 11.05 -7.65
N ASN A 179 18.40 9.94 -6.98
CA ASN A 179 18.06 8.66 -7.62
C ASN A 179 16.60 8.33 -7.35
N GLY A 180 15.71 8.82 -8.22
CA GLY A 180 14.27 8.51 -8.17
C GLY A 180 14.01 7.03 -8.45
N GLN A 181 14.12 6.20 -7.41
CA GLN A 181 13.91 4.74 -7.48
C GLN A 181 12.47 4.30 -7.18
N SER A 182 11.48 5.19 -7.37
CA SER A 182 10.08 4.82 -7.17
C SER A 182 9.63 3.80 -8.23
N GLN A 183 8.79 2.87 -7.80
CA GLN A 183 8.26 1.78 -8.63
C GLN A 183 6.75 1.59 -8.42
N VAL A 184 6.02 2.67 -8.15
CA VAL A 184 4.57 2.60 -7.87
C VAL A 184 3.78 2.13 -9.07
N PHE A 185 4.29 2.33 -10.29
CA PHE A 185 3.59 1.86 -11.48
C PHE A 185 3.45 0.33 -11.47
N MET A 186 4.34 -0.41 -10.80
CA MET A 186 4.20 -1.86 -10.65
C MET A 186 2.93 -2.24 -9.88
N ALA A 187 2.56 -1.47 -8.85
CA ALA A 187 1.29 -1.68 -8.14
C ALA A 187 0.09 -1.40 -9.06
N ASN A 188 0.15 -0.32 -9.85
CA ASN A 188 -0.94 0.03 -10.76
C ASN A 188 -1.08 -0.94 -11.93
N PHE A 189 0.02 -1.53 -12.41
CA PHE A 189 -0.02 -2.58 -13.43
C PHE A 189 -0.71 -3.81 -12.87
N LEU A 190 -0.39 -4.18 -11.63
CA LEU A 190 -1.01 -5.33 -10.96
C LEU A 190 -2.51 -5.09 -10.71
N GLU A 191 -2.91 -3.89 -10.29
CA GLU A 191 -4.33 -3.56 -10.10
C GLU A 191 -5.09 -3.52 -11.44
N ALA A 192 -4.47 -3.07 -12.53
CA ALA A 192 -5.08 -3.14 -13.86
C ALA A 192 -5.32 -4.59 -14.33
N LEU A 193 -4.38 -5.49 -14.02
CA LEU A 193 -4.53 -6.93 -14.27
C LEU A 193 -5.63 -7.54 -13.41
N ARG A 194 -5.65 -7.21 -12.11
CA ARG A 194 -6.69 -7.62 -11.18
C ARG A 194 -8.07 -7.17 -11.62
N TYR A 195 -8.20 -5.91 -12.03
CA TYR A 195 -9.44 -5.35 -12.56
C TYR A 195 -9.97 -6.20 -13.70
N ASN A 196 -9.14 -6.50 -14.71
CA ASN A 196 -9.59 -7.24 -15.88
C ASN A 196 -9.88 -8.72 -15.59
N CYS A 197 -9.25 -9.31 -14.58
CA CYS A 197 -9.62 -10.65 -14.11
C CYS A 197 -11.02 -10.70 -13.47
N HIS A 198 -11.42 -9.63 -12.75
CA HIS A 198 -12.76 -9.54 -12.15
C HIS A 198 -13.83 -9.07 -13.15
N PHE A 199 -13.51 -8.01 -13.90
CA PHE A 199 -14.39 -7.32 -14.82
C PHE A 199 -13.75 -7.32 -16.21
N ARG A 200 -13.98 -8.42 -16.93
CA ARG A 200 -13.38 -8.60 -18.24
C ARG A 200 -13.90 -7.56 -19.22
N THR A 201 -12.97 -6.88 -19.88
CA THR A 201 -13.32 -5.94 -20.95
C THR A 201 -13.90 -6.71 -22.13
N PRO A 202 -15.13 -6.43 -22.57
CA PRO A 202 -15.71 -7.08 -23.73
C PRO A 202 -14.95 -6.71 -25.00
N THR A 203 -14.92 -7.63 -25.97
CA THR A 203 -14.36 -7.37 -27.30
C THR A 203 -15.03 -6.14 -27.93
N GLY A 204 -14.22 -5.23 -28.49
CA GLY A 204 -14.72 -4.00 -29.10
C GLY A 204 -14.86 -2.81 -28.15
N PHE A 205 -14.49 -2.95 -26.88
CA PHE A 205 -14.49 -1.87 -25.90
C PHE A 205 -13.06 -1.49 -25.49
N ALA A 206 -12.87 -0.21 -25.20
CA ALA A 206 -11.65 0.27 -24.58
C ALA A 206 -11.57 -0.17 -23.12
N PHE A 207 -10.36 -0.27 -22.58
CA PHE A 207 -10.13 -0.59 -21.18
C PHE A 207 -10.68 0.54 -20.27
N PRO A 208 -11.43 0.22 -19.20
CA PRO A 208 -12.10 1.24 -18.39
C PRO A 208 -11.16 2.12 -17.58
N ILE A 209 -10.00 1.58 -17.17
CA ILE A 209 -9.00 2.34 -16.43
C ILE A 209 -8.10 3.07 -17.42
N SER A 210 -8.08 4.40 -17.34
CA SER A 210 -7.27 5.18 -18.27
C SER A 210 -5.77 4.92 -18.08
N PRO A 211 -4.98 4.86 -19.18
CA PRO A 211 -3.53 4.70 -19.08
C PRO A 211 -2.85 5.80 -18.25
N THR A 212 -3.39 7.02 -18.28
CA THR A 212 -2.92 8.13 -17.44
C THR A 212 -3.01 7.86 -15.94
N ARG A 213 -3.97 7.04 -15.50
CA ARG A 213 -4.11 6.61 -14.11
C ARG A 213 -3.20 5.43 -13.78
N ILE A 214 -2.96 4.55 -14.75
CA ILE A 214 -2.02 3.42 -14.62
C ILE A 214 -0.58 3.94 -14.46
N PHE A 215 -0.16 4.88 -15.32
CA PHE A 215 1.15 5.55 -15.26
C PHE A 215 1.13 6.81 -14.37
N SER A 216 0.60 6.67 -13.16
CA SER A 216 0.55 7.71 -12.12
C SER A 216 1.20 7.21 -10.84
N GLU A 217 1.80 8.12 -10.07
CA GLU A 217 2.34 7.81 -8.74
C GLU A 217 1.24 7.66 -7.67
N SER A 218 -0.03 7.81 -8.05
CA SER A 218 -1.18 7.51 -7.19
C SER A 218 -1.63 6.07 -7.38
N LEU A 219 -1.76 5.35 -6.27
CA LEU A 219 -2.28 3.98 -6.27
C LEU A 219 -3.73 3.94 -6.81
N LEU A 220 -4.01 3.01 -7.71
CA LEU A 220 -5.35 2.72 -8.16
C LEU A 220 -6.22 2.16 -7.01
N PRO A 221 -7.51 2.51 -6.93
CA PRO A 221 -8.40 1.90 -5.96
C PRO A 221 -8.59 0.41 -6.30
N SER A 222 -8.74 -0.41 -5.26
CA SER A 222 -9.03 -1.83 -5.43
C SER A 222 -10.30 -2.05 -6.25
N SER A 223 -10.22 -2.93 -7.24
CA SER A 223 -11.29 -3.27 -8.19
C SER A 223 -12.47 -3.99 -7.54
N THR A 224 -13.33 -3.23 -6.87
CA THR A 224 -14.54 -3.78 -6.22
C THR A 224 -15.81 -3.57 -7.04
N VAL A 225 -15.75 -2.80 -8.13
CA VAL A 225 -16.91 -2.41 -8.94
C VAL A 225 -16.58 -2.49 -10.42
N ASP A 226 -17.53 -2.94 -11.22
CA ASP A 226 -17.48 -2.89 -12.68
C ASP A 226 -17.63 -1.43 -13.16
N LEU A 227 -16.67 -0.94 -13.94
CA LEU A 227 -16.65 0.42 -14.47
C LEU A 227 -17.34 0.49 -15.85
N ILE A 228 -17.52 -0.64 -16.53
CA ILE A 228 -18.21 -0.75 -17.82
C ILE A 228 -19.72 -0.77 -17.59
N ASN A 229 -20.15 -1.67 -16.71
CA ASN A 229 -21.54 -1.79 -16.29
C ASN A 229 -21.59 -1.63 -14.79
N PRO A 230 -21.65 -0.38 -14.26
CA PRO A 230 -21.87 -0.15 -12.84
C PRO A 230 -23.26 -0.70 -12.49
N THR A 231 -23.30 -2.00 -12.21
CA THR A 231 -24.49 -2.65 -11.70
C THR A 231 -24.68 -2.01 -10.34
N SER A 232 -25.88 -1.51 -10.06
CA SER A 232 -26.28 -0.96 -8.77
C SER A 232 -26.32 -2.03 -7.65
N THR A 233 -25.44 -3.03 -7.72
CA THR A 233 -25.06 -3.92 -6.62
C THR A 233 -24.13 -3.24 -5.61
N GLY A 234 -23.65 -2.02 -5.90
CA GLY A 234 -23.40 -1.06 -4.85
C GLY A 234 -24.71 -0.73 -4.16
N SER A 235 -24.91 -1.26 -2.95
CA SER A 235 -25.96 -0.86 -2.00
C SER A 235 -26.39 0.59 -2.26
N PRO A 236 -27.70 0.86 -2.51
CA PRO A 236 -28.15 2.13 -3.05
C PRO A 236 -27.60 3.25 -2.17
N GLY A 237 -26.81 4.13 -2.79
CA GLY A 237 -26.08 5.25 -2.20
C GLY A 237 -26.23 5.33 -0.68
N VAL A 238 -25.35 4.65 0.06
CA VAL A 238 -25.21 4.95 1.48
C VAL A 238 -24.66 6.37 1.57
N ASN A 239 -25.60 7.33 1.66
CA ASN A 239 -25.30 8.72 1.93
C ASN A 239 -24.27 8.74 3.06
N LEU A 240 -23.12 9.37 2.86
CA LEU A 240 -22.07 9.46 3.87
C LEU A 240 -22.64 9.97 5.22
N ALA A 241 -23.71 10.77 5.16
CA ALA A 241 -24.54 11.20 6.29
C ALA A 241 -25.18 10.04 7.08
N LEU A 242 -25.66 8.97 6.43
CA LEU A 242 -26.27 7.80 7.07
C LEU A 242 -25.22 6.91 7.76
N VAL A 243 -24.04 6.78 7.15
CA VAL A 243 -22.91 5.99 7.71
C VAL A 243 -22.35 6.63 8.98
N ILE A 244 -22.39 7.97 9.08
CA ILE A 244 -21.99 8.70 10.29
C ILE A 244 -23.15 8.81 11.29
N ALA A 245 -24.40 8.90 10.84
CA ALA A 245 -25.56 9.02 11.74
C ALA A 245 -25.88 7.74 12.52
N LEU A 246 -25.67 6.56 11.93
CA LEU A 246 -25.93 5.26 12.60
C LEU A 246 -25.08 5.02 13.86
N PRO A 247 -23.75 5.19 13.86
CA PRO A 247 -22.94 5.02 15.06
C PRO A 247 -23.24 6.09 16.12
N VAL A 248 -23.55 7.33 15.71
CA VAL A 248 -23.91 8.42 16.64
C VAL A 248 -25.25 8.14 17.31
N LEU A 249 -26.28 7.72 16.55
CA LEU A 249 -27.58 7.36 17.11
C LEU A 249 -27.48 6.12 18.02
N GLY A 250 -26.70 5.11 17.61
CA GLY A 250 -26.44 3.93 18.43
C GLY A 250 -25.76 4.26 19.75
N PHE A 251 -24.76 5.16 19.72
CA PHE A 251 -24.06 5.62 20.92
C PHE A 251 -24.98 6.40 21.87
N VAL A 252 -25.86 7.27 21.34
CA VAL A 252 -26.83 8.02 22.16
C VAL A 252 -27.83 7.08 22.82
N ILE A 253 -28.36 6.09 22.10
CA ILE A 253 -29.28 5.09 22.67
C ILE A 253 -28.57 4.28 23.77
N LEU A 254 -27.31 3.89 23.57
CA LEU A 254 -26.52 3.17 24.56
C LEU A 254 -26.33 4.00 25.84
N LEU A 255 -26.00 5.29 25.72
CA LEU A 255 -25.86 6.18 26.87
C LEU A 255 -27.18 6.39 27.62
N CYS A 256 -28.29 6.53 26.90
CA CYS A 256 -29.62 6.61 27.50
C CYS A 256 -29.97 5.32 28.24
N ALA A 257 -29.74 4.15 27.65
CA ALA A 257 -29.98 2.86 28.29
C ALA A 257 -29.12 2.67 29.56
N LEU A 258 -27.83 3.03 29.49
CA LEU A 258 -26.93 2.97 30.64
C LEU A 258 -27.36 3.91 31.76
N SER A 259 -27.74 5.16 31.45
CA SER A 259 -28.20 6.11 32.47
C SER A 259 -29.49 5.65 33.16
N ILE A 260 -30.44 5.08 32.42
CA ILE A 260 -31.68 4.51 32.95
C ILE A 260 -31.37 3.28 33.81
N CYS A 261 -30.53 2.37 33.33
CA CYS A 261 -30.11 1.19 34.10
C CYS A 261 -29.44 1.60 35.42
N CYS A 262 -28.50 2.55 35.39
CA CYS A 262 -27.85 3.09 36.58
C CYS A 262 -28.86 3.72 37.55
N PHE A 263 -29.83 4.49 37.06
CA PHE A 263 -30.85 5.11 37.90
C PHE A 263 -31.74 4.09 38.60
N PHE A 264 -32.21 3.06 37.88
CA PHE A 264 -32.99 1.98 38.46
C PHE A 264 -32.16 1.14 39.43
N PHE A 265 -30.89 0.85 39.13
CA PHE A 265 -30.00 0.09 40.00
C PHE A 265 -29.72 0.85 41.30
N ILE A 266 -29.48 2.17 41.24
CA ILE A 266 -29.31 3.02 42.42
C ILE A 266 -30.61 3.10 43.21
N ARG A 267 -31.77 3.28 42.58
CA ARG A 267 -33.06 3.29 43.29
C ARG A 267 -33.36 1.95 43.93
N TRP A 268 -33.08 0.84 43.25
CA TRP A 268 -33.28 -0.52 43.77
C TRP A 268 -32.33 -0.80 44.93
N ARG A 269 -31.04 -0.45 44.80
CA ARG A 269 -30.06 -0.52 45.89
C ARG A 269 -30.49 0.35 47.09
N ARG A 270 -30.96 1.58 46.86
CA ARG A 270 -31.47 2.46 47.92
C ARG A 270 -32.75 1.92 48.55
N ARG A 271 -33.62 1.25 47.81
CA ARG A 271 -34.80 0.55 48.36
C ARG A 271 -34.38 -0.65 49.20
N LYS A 272 -33.41 -1.45 48.73
CA LYS A 272 -32.89 -2.62 49.46
C LYS A 272 -32.14 -2.20 50.74
N ALA A 273 -31.33 -1.14 50.68
CA ALA A 273 -30.65 -0.58 51.85
C ALA A 273 -31.63 -0.01 52.90
N ARG A 274 -32.76 0.60 52.46
CA ARG A 274 -33.82 1.02 53.37
C ARG A 274 -34.51 -0.16 54.06
N LYS A 275 -34.74 -1.27 53.35
CA LYS A 275 -35.28 -2.51 53.94
C LYS A 275 -34.35 -3.08 55.02
N HIS A 276 -33.04 -3.06 54.81
CA HIS A 276 -32.07 -3.50 55.83
C HIS A 276 -31.91 -2.53 57.02
N ARG A 277 -32.22 -1.24 56.86
CA ARG A 277 -32.20 -0.26 57.98
C ARG A 277 -33.50 -0.21 58.80
N GLN A 278 -34.62 -0.67 58.25
CA GLN A 278 -35.90 -0.70 58.98
C GLN A 278 -36.08 -1.91 59.90
N SER A 279 -35.36 -3.01 59.68
CA SER A 279 -35.45 -4.20 60.52
C SER A 279 -34.63 -4.13 61.83
N SER A 280 -33.76 -3.14 62.01
CA SER A 280 -32.93 -3.03 63.23
C SER A 280 -33.41 -1.97 64.24
N HIS A 281 -34.28 -1.02 63.84
CA HIS A 281 -34.71 0.08 64.73
C HIS A 281 -36.07 -0.15 65.41
N LEU A 282 -36.88 -1.12 64.96
CA LEU A 282 -38.17 -1.42 65.58
C LEU A 282 -38.08 -2.39 66.76
N HIS A 283 -36.94 -3.10 66.92
CA HIS A 283 -36.69 -3.98 68.08
C HIS A 283 -35.86 -3.31 69.20
N ALA A 284 -35.36 -2.08 69.01
CA ALA A 284 -34.53 -1.39 69.99
C ALA A 284 -35.32 -0.47 70.96
N ARG A 285 -36.63 -0.28 70.77
CA ARG A 285 -37.46 0.69 71.53
C ARG A 285 -38.62 0.02 72.30
N TRP A 286 -38.44 -1.21 72.76
CA TRP A 286 -39.38 -1.88 73.67
C TRP A 286 -38.82 -2.07 75.09
N ASN A 287 -37.59 -1.61 75.36
CA ASN A 287 -36.92 -1.80 76.65
C ASN A 287 -36.48 -0.50 77.37
N ASP A 288 -37.02 0.66 76.99
CA ASP A 288 -36.74 1.93 77.67
C ASP A 288 -38.00 2.45 78.40
N THR A 289 -38.13 2.11 79.68
CA THR A 289 -39.17 2.59 80.60
C THR A 289 -38.81 3.92 81.26
N GLY A 290 -38.44 4.95 80.48
CA GLY A 290 -37.85 6.17 81.05
C GLY A 290 -38.15 7.50 80.37
N ILE A 291 -39.23 7.63 79.59
CA ILE A 291 -39.55 8.93 78.95
C ILE A 291 -40.72 9.61 79.67
N SER A 292 -40.35 10.49 80.60
CA SER A 292 -41.16 11.63 81.04
C SER A 292 -41.32 12.60 79.86
N THR A 293 -42.55 12.92 79.49
CA THR A 293 -42.87 14.00 78.54
C THR A 293 -42.67 15.36 79.19
N PRO A 294 -42.11 16.35 78.45
CA PRO A 294 -42.57 17.72 78.62
C PRO A 294 -43.08 18.32 77.32
N TRP A 295 -44.05 19.21 77.53
CA TRP A 295 -44.92 19.87 76.60
C TRP A 295 -44.32 21.15 75.96
N ALA A 296 -44.88 21.50 74.80
CA ALA A 296 -45.15 22.86 74.28
C ALA A 296 -43.98 23.83 73.97
N ASN A 297 -43.84 24.26 72.70
CA ASN A 297 -44.41 25.52 72.19
C ASN A 297 -43.94 25.86 70.75
N TYR A 298 -44.91 26.25 69.93
CA TYR A 298 -44.96 27.32 68.91
C TYR A 298 -43.66 27.85 68.26
N HIS A 299 -43.58 27.80 66.92
CA HIS A 299 -43.90 28.95 66.04
C HIS A 299 -43.64 28.60 64.55
N GLU A 300 -44.70 28.74 63.75
CA GLU A 300 -44.62 29.01 62.30
C GLU A 300 -44.05 30.42 62.07
N MET A 301 -43.33 30.64 60.96
CA MET A 301 -43.75 31.62 59.93
C MET A 301 -42.72 31.70 58.78
N TYR A 302 -43.28 31.67 57.57
CA TYR A 302 -42.73 31.98 56.25
C TYR A 302 -41.72 33.14 56.16
N SER A 303 -40.79 33.07 55.19
CA SER A 303 -40.54 34.15 54.21
C SER A 303 -39.55 33.73 53.10
N PRO A 304 -39.64 34.28 51.87
CA PRO A 304 -39.22 33.62 50.64
C PRO A 304 -38.00 34.24 49.92
N THR A 305 -37.65 33.58 48.81
CA THR A 305 -36.83 33.97 47.66
C THR A 305 -36.39 35.43 47.52
N MET A 306 -35.08 35.63 47.36
CA MET A 306 -34.47 36.81 46.72
C MET A 306 -33.47 36.33 45.67
N TYR A 307 -33.64 36.80 44.44
CA TYR A 307 -32.64 36.72 43.37
C TYR A 307 -31.49 37.67 43.69
N GLN A 308 -30.24 37.23 43.49
CA GLN A 308 -29.10 38.13 43.33
C GLN A 308 -28.12 37.56 42.31
N GLN A 309 -27.91 38.34 41.24
CA GLN A 309 -26.81 38.20 40.30
C GLN A 309 -25.48 38.53 41.00
N GLY A 310 -24.39 37.90 40.59
CA GLY A 310 -23.04 38.35 40.97
C GLY A 310 -21.97 37.28 40.82
N HIS A 311 -21.24 37.36 39.71
CA HIS A 311 -19.83 36.99 39.49
C HIS A 311 -19.17 35.91 40.37
N GLY A 312 -18.84 34.81 39.69
CA GLY A 312 -17.55 34.11 39.74
C GLY A 312 -16.96 33.76 41.10
N GLN A 313 -16.96 32.46 41.43
CA GLN A 313 -15.79 31.80 42.01
C GLN A 313 -15.74 30.32 41.63
N HIS A 314 -14.51 29.88 41.41
CA HIS A 314 -14.07 28.55 41.02
C HIS A 314 -14.40 27.50 42.09
N GLN A 315 -14.94 26.35 41.70
CA GLN A 315 -14.83 25.12 42.50
C GLN A 315 -14.42 23.92 41.63
N GLN A 316 -13.13 23.61 41.77
CA GLN A 316 -12.49 22.29 41.84
C GLN A 316 -13.08 21.16 41.00
N GLN A 317 -12.44 20.92 39.85
CA GLN A 317 -12.45 19.61 39.21
C GLN A 317 -11.53 18.66 39.98
N GLN A 318 -12.09 17.51 40.34
CA GLN A 318 -11.43 16.38 40.97
C GLN A 318 -10.38 15.79 39.99
N GLY A 319 -9.10 15.85 40.36
CA GLY A 319 -8.04 15.11 39.69
C GLY A 319 -8.14 13.62 40.03
N PHE A 320 -7.81 12.75 39.07
CA PHE A 320 -7.71 11.32 39.30
C PHE A 320 -6.29 10.99 39.76
N SER A 321 -6.16 10.38 40.94
CA SER A 321 -4.90 9.80 41.40
C SER A 321 -4.90 8.30 41.13
N PHE A 322 -3.75 7.79 40.70
CA PHE A 322 -3.49 6.35 40.63
C PHE A 322 -2.26 6.04 41.47
N VAL A 323 -2.26 4.86 42.07
CA VAL A 323 -1.16 4.36 42.91
C VAL A 323 -0.35 3.39 42.06
N ASP A 324 0.94 3.67 41.91
CA ASP A 324 1.85 2.74 41.25
C ASP A 324 2.16 1.55 42.14
N ASN A 325 2.67 0.46 41.56
CA ASN A 325 2.89 -0.82 42.25
C ASN A 325 3.91 -0.73 43.42
N ASP A 326 4.63 0.39 43.55
CA ASP A 326 5.57 0.69 44.62
C ASP A 326 4.99 1.59 45.74
N GLY A 327 3.69 1.90 45.70
CA GLY A 327 2.96 2.53 46.82
C GLY A 327 3.17 4.04 47.02
N GLN A 328 3.84 4.74 46.10
CA GLN A 328 3.97 6.20 46.15
C GLN A 328 2.84 6.90 45.37
N TYR A 329 2.23 7.91 46.00
CA TYR A 329 1.20 8.75 45.37
C TYR A 329 1.85 9.85 44.52
N ARG A 330 1.36 10.04 43.29
CA ARG A 330 1.68 11.21 42.47
C ARG A 330 0.41 11.81 41.87
N ASP A 331 0.25 13.11 42.07
CA ASP A 331 -0.84 13.89 41.50
C ASP A 331 -0.38 14.55 40.19
N VAL A 332 -1.06 14.27 39.09
CA VAL A 332 -0.86 14.98 37.81
C VAL A 332 -2.08 15.84 37.49
N GLY A 333 -1.95 17.14 37.74
CA GLY A 333 -2.95 18.14 37.35
C GLY A 333 -2.58 18.82 36.03
N TYR A 334 -3.58 19.09 35.18
CA TYR A 334 -3.39 19.90 33.97
C TYR A 334 -3.06 21.35 34.35
N SER A 335 -1.80 21.75 34.19
CA SER A 335 -1.37 23.15 34.25
C SER A 335 -1.65 23.84 32.92
N LYS A 336 -2.49 24.87 32.91
CA LYS A 336 -2.58 25.85 31.81
C LYS A 336 -1.47 26.88 31.98
N ASN A 337 -0.24 26.53 31.60
CA ASN A 337 0.78 27.51 31.24
C ASN A 337 1.63 26.94 30.11
N LEU A 338 1.51 27.60 28.95
CA LEU A 338 2.29 27.36 27.75
C LEU A 338 3.76 27.67 28.08
N THR A 339 4.57 26.63 28.26
CA THR A 339 6.03 26.77 28.32
C THR A 339 6.60 26.14 27.07
N GLU A 340 7.28 26.99 26.31
CA GLU A 340 7.97 26.72 25.06
C GLU A 340 8.95 25.55 25.25
N VAL A 341 8.73 24.45 24.54
CA VAL A 341 9.66 23.31 24.55
C VAL A 341 10.83 23.68 23.64
N THR A 342 11.85 24.30 24.24
CA THR A 342 13.19 24.36 23.64
C THR A 342 13.73 22.93 23.54
N ALA A 343 14.08 22.52 22.33
CA ALA A 343 14.71 21.24 22.05
C ALA A 343 15.95 21.04 22.93
N SER A 344 16.00 19.94 23.68
CA SER A 344 17.24 19.45 24.27
C SER A 344 17.68 18.19 23.56
N ALA A 345 18.92 18.28 23.07
CA ALA A 345 19.66 17.22 22.43
C ALA A 345 19.76 15.98 23.32
N VAL A 346 19.53 14.80 22.72
CA VAL A 346 19.91 13.54 23.35
C VAL A 346 21.42 13.39 23.22
N ALA A 347 22.08 13.39 24.37
CA ALA A 347 23.49 13.12 24.54
C ALA A 347 23.80 11.63 24.26
N THR A 348 24.76 11.39 23.38
CA THR A 348 25.50 10.13 23.28
C THR A 348 26.41 9.94 24.51
N PRO A 349 26.50 8.76 25.13
CA PRO A 349 27.59 8.44 26.04
C PRO A 349 28.87 8.07 25.25
N PRO A 350 30.06 8.51 25.69
CA PRO A 350 31.31 8.24 24.99
C PRO A 350 31.95 6.93 25.49
N LEU A 351 32.64 6.21 24.61
CA LEU A 351 33.80 5.42 24.99
C LEU A 351 34.82 5.45 23.85
N ASN A 352 35.88 6.22 24.12
CA ASN A 352 37.13 6.25 23.38
C ASN A 352 37.73 4.84 23.29
N LEU A 353 38.26 4.48 22.12
CA LEU A 353 39.68 4.12 21.98
C LEU A 353 40.06 4.20 20.49
N SER A 354 41.11 4.97 20.21
CA SER A 354 41.78 5.10 18.92
C SER A 354 43.06 4.22 18.91
N PRO A 355 43.83 4.14 17.81
CA PRO A 355 44.21 2.90 17.14
C PRO A 355 45.63 2.42 17.49
N ASP A 356 45.94 1.14 17.28
CA ASP A 356 47.32 0.71 17.01
C ASP A 356 47.38 -0.73 16.43
N GLY A 357 48.16 -0.87 15.36
CA GLY A 357 49.14 -1.95 15.18
C GLY A 357 48.67 -3.40 14.94
N GLU A 358 48.73 -3.83 13.68
CA GLU A 358 49.53 -4.98 13.21
C GLU A 358 49.55 -6.29 14.04
N LYS A 359 48.99 -7.38 13.49
CA LYS A 359 49.77 -8.57 13.03
C LYS A 359 48.90 -9.75 12.56
N GLN A 360 49.38 -10.33 11.47
CA GLN A 360 49.02 -11.61 10.87
C GLN A 360 48.87 -12.77 11.88
N LYS A 361 47.86 -13.63 11.68
CA LYS A 361 48.05 -15.08 11.76
C LYS A 361 46.97 -15.87 11.01
N ASN A 362 47.45 -16.68 10.07
CA ASN A 362 46.76 -17.70 9.29
C ASN A 362 46.33 -18.89 10.19
N PRO A 363 45.35 -19.70 9.77
CA PRO A 363 45.54 -21.16 9.81
C PRO A 363 45.00 -21.80 8.51
N GLU A 364 45.86 -22.32 7.63
CA GLU A 364 46.43 -23.69 7.63
C GLU A 364 45.40 -24.80 7.39
N TYR A 365 45.36 -25.24 6.12
CA TYR A 365 44.79 -26.49 5.61
C TYR A 365 45.66 -27.69 6.03
N PRO A 366 45.10 -28.89 6.20
CA PRO A 366 45.84 -30.14 6.04
C PRO A 366 45.58 -30.76 4.65
N GLU A 367 46.64 -30.81 3.84
CA GLU A 367 46.82 -31.76 2.74
C GLU A 367 47.00 -33.19 3.29
N TYR A 368 46.39 -34.16 2.61
CA TYR A 368 46.77 -35.57 2.71
C TYR A 368 47.25 -36.02 1.32
N PHE A 369 48.50 -36.48 1.25
CA PHE A 369 49.16 -36.99 0.05
C PHE A 369 49.59 -38.46 0.25
N GLY A 370 49.51 -39.25 -0.82
CA GLY A 370 50.24 -40.51 -1.05
C GLY A 370 49.44 -41.78 -0.73
N GLN A 371 49.46 -42.84 -1.54
CA GLN A 371 50.42 -43.21 -2.58
C GLN A 371 49.87 -44.35 -3.47
N ASP A 372 50.36 -44.37 -4.70
CA ASP A 372 50.21 -45.34 -5.78
C ASP A 372 50.54 -46.81 -5.40
N SER A 373 49.86 -47.78 -6.05
CA SER A 373 50.39 -49.12 -6.30
C SER A 373 49.60 -49.85 -7.40
N LYS A 374 50.32 -50.15 -8.49
CA LYS A 374 49.95 -51.06 -9.60
C LYS A 374 49.57 -52.47 -9.11
N GLN A 375 48.74 -53.17 -9.91
CA GLN A 375 49.10 -54.40 -10.64
C GLN A 375 48.06 -55.55 -10.61
N LYS A 376 47.72 -56.05 -11.82
CA LYS A 376 47.06 -57.34 -12.18
C LYS A 376 45.61 -57.50 -11.71
N ARG A 377 44.63 -57.77 -12.59
CA ARG A 377 44.58 -58.87 -13.55
C ARG A 377 43.55 -58.59 -14.64
#